data_AF-F6HDZ3-F1
#
_entry.id   AF-F6HDZ3-F1
#
_cell.length_a   1.000
_cell.length_b   1.000
_cell.length_c   1.000
_cell.angle_alpha   90.00
_cell.angle_beta   90.00
_cell.angle_gamma   90.00
#
_symmetry.space_group_name_H-M   'P 1'
#
loop_
_entity.id
_entity.type
_entity.pdbx_description
1 polymer ?
#
loop_
_entity_poly.entity_id
_entity_poly.type
_entity_poly.pdbx_seq_one_letter_code
_entity_poly.pdbx_strand_id
1 'polypeptide(L)'
;MEAIVVAENLEESMKKSSLGNATETQKKNRIQVSNSKKPLFFYINLAKRYIKQYNDVELSALGMAIPSVVTIAEILKKNGVATQKKILTSTVDMKWETNGRTVQKAKIEIVLGKPEDSDNQAAATAVAAAAAATPAEENADKKE
;
A
#
# COMPACT_ATOMS: atom_id res chain seq x y z
N MET A 1 65.60 4.93 -14.45
CA MET A 1 64.19 4.88 -14.86
C MET A 1 63.70 3.49 -14.47
N GLU A 2 63.43 3.29 -13.17
CA GLU A 2 62.15 3.60 -12.51
C GLU A 2 61.00 2.79 -13.11
N ALA A 3 60.16 2.07 -12.39
CA ALA A 3 60.14 1.62 -11.01
C ALA A 3 59.11 0.48 -10.99
N ILE A 4 59.49 -0.66 -10.42
CA ILE A 4 58.58 -1.73 -10.04
C ILE A 4 58.03 -1.35 -8.67
N VAL A 5 56.83 -0.77 -8.56
CA VAL A 5 56.01 -0.81 -7.34
C VAL A 5 54.54 -0.52 -7.69
N VAL A 6 53.64 -1.24 -7.01
CA VAL A 6 52.19 -0.97 -6.83
C VAL A 6 51.24 -1.51 -7.90
N ALA A 7 51.18 -2.84 -8.03
CA ALA A 7 49.93 -3.54 -8.26
C ALA A 7 49.41 -3.98 -6.90
N GLU A 8 48.57 -3.16 -6.25
CA GLU A 8 47.70 -3.50 -5.10
C GLU A 8 47.08 -2.20 -4.59
N ASN A 9 45.97 -1.77 -5.19
CA ASN A 9 44.97 -0.87 -4.57
C ASN A 9 43.77 -0.62 -5.50
N LEU A 10 43.14 -1.70 -5.99
CA LEU A 10 41.87 -1.60 -6.72
C LEU A 10 40.82 -2.58 -6.18
N GLU A 11 40.85 -2.92 -4.89
CA GLU A 11 39.90 -3.84 -4.27
C GLU A 11 38.92 -3.21 -3.26
N GLU A 12 39.00 -1.90 -2.96
CA GLU A 12 38.13 -1.32 -1.92
C GLU A 12 36.95 -0.47 -2.40
N SER A 13 36.72 -0.28 -3.71
CA SER A 13 35.56 0.52 -4.18
C SER A 13 34.32 -0.27 -4.63
N MET A 14 34.35 -1.61 -4.67
CA MET A 14 33.18 -2.42 -5.05
C MET A 14 32.33 -2.94 -3.87
N LYS A 15 32.57 -2.48 -2.64
CA LYS A 15 31.75 -2.84 -1.46
C LYS A 15 30.65 -1.82 -1.12
N LYS A 16 30.11 -1.10 -2.12
CA LYS A 16 28.91 -0.27 -1.92
C LYS A 16 28.10 -0.02 -3.20
N SER A 17 27.51 -1.07 -3.74
CA SER A 17 26.26 -0.93 -4.52
C SER A 17 25.25 -1.94 -3.99
N SER A 18 24.89 -1.75 -2.72
CA SER A 18 23.61 -2.18 -2.18
C SER A 18 22.51 -1.84 -3.18
N LEU A 19 21.80 -2.87 -3.66
CA LEU A 19 20.51 -2.82 -4.33
C LEU A 19 20.20 -1.46 -4.97
N GLY A 20 20.69 -1.28 -6.20
CA GLY A 20 20.17 -0.28 -7.11
C GLY A 20 18.75 -0.65 -7.53
N ASN A 21 17.80 -0.61 -6.59
CA ASN A 21 16.44 -0.23 -6.94
C ASN A 21 16.58 1.18 -7.49
N ALA A 22 16.58 1.28 -8.82
CA ALA A 22 16.43 2.54 -9.52
C ALA A 22 15.36 3.33 -8.78
N THR A 23 15.71 4.56 -8.43
CA THR A 23 14.94 5.54 -7.68
C THR A 23 13.66 5.89 -8.45
N GLU A 24 12.70 4.96 -8.50
CA GLU A 24 11.30 5.33 -8.52
C GLU A 24 11.08 6.04 -7.19
N THR A 25 11.05 7.37 -7.23
CA THR A 25 10.61 8.23 -6.14
C THR A 25 9.47 7.51 -5.42
N GLN A 26 9.75 6.96 -4.23
CA GLN A 26 8.84 6.08 -3.50
C GLN A 26 7.60 6.92 -3.18
N LYS A 27 6.60 6.89 -4.06
CA LYS A 27 5.38 7.63 -3.82
C LYS A 27 4.78 7.06 -2.54
N LYS A 28 4.43 7.95 -1.62
CA LYS A 28 3.98 7.59 -0.26
C LYS A 28 2.70 6.75 -0.26
N ASN A 29 1.98 6.73 -1.39
CA ASN A 29 0.72 6.01 -1.63
C ASN A 29 0.90 4.65 -2.32
N ARG A 30 2.11 4.07 -2.37
CA ARG A 30 2.35 2.75 -2.98
C ARG A 30 2.37 1.62 -1.94
N ILE A 31 1.68 0.53 -2.25
CA ILE A 31 1.62 -0.69 -1.43
C ILE A 31 2.11 -1.86 -2.27
N GLN A 32 3.22 -2.46 -1.84
CA GLN A 32 3.68 -3.72 -2.39
C GLN A 32 3.06 -4.88 -1.62
N VAL A 33 2.23 -5.65 -2.31
CA VAL A 33 1.57 -6.83 -1.76
C VAL A 33 2.46 -8.03 -2.01
N SER A 34 2.65 -8.81 -0.94
CA SER A 34 3.39 -10.06 -0.94
C SER A 34 2.52 -11.14 -0.30
N ASN A 35 2.71 -12.40 -0.71
CA ASN A 35 2.00 -13.54 -0.11
C ASN A 35 2.60 -13.99 1.25
N SER A 36 3.47 -13.18 1.85
CA SER A 36 4.24 -13.58 3.04
C SER A 36 3.73 -12.88 4.30
N LYS A 37 3.54 -13.65 5.38
CA LYS A 37 3.32 -13.29 6.80
C LYS A 37 2.22 -12.26 7.15
N LYS A 38 1.75 -11.45 6.22
CA LYS A 38 0.74 -10.42 6.42
C LYS A 38 -0.62 -10.98 5.99
N PRO A 39 -1.65 -10.92 6.85
CA PRO A 39 -2.98 -11.36 6.48
C PRO A 39 -3.56 -10.45 5.39
N LEU A 40 -4.48 -10.95 4.56
CA LEU A 40 -5.09 -10.20 3.46
C LEU A 40 -5.69 -8.86 3.93
N PHE A 41 -6.37 -8.86 5.09
CA PHE A 41 -6.99 -7.68 5.68
C PHE A 41 -6.02 -6.55 6.03
N PHE A 42 -4.74 -6.86 6.25
CA PHE A 42 -3.72 -5.85 6.49
C PHE A 42 -3.63 -4.87 5.31
N TYR A 43 -3.57 -5.40 4.08
CA TYR A 43 -3.46 -4.59 2.87
C TYR A 43 -4.75 -3.84 2.55
N ILE A 44 -5.91 -4.42 2.87
CA ILE A 44 -7.21 -3.74 2.71
C ILE A 44 -7.30 -2.52 3.63
N ASN A 45 -6.92 -2.67 4.90
CA ASN A 45 -6.97 -1.58 5.87
C ASN A 45 -5.92 -0.50 5.56
N LEU A 46 -4.74 -0.90 5.09
CA LEU A 46 -3.71 0.04 4.64
C LEU A 46 -4.18 0.84 3.42
N ALA A 47 -4.77 0.18 2.42
CA ALA A 47 -5.32 0.84 1.24
C ALA A 47 -6.44 1.81 1.58
N LYS A 48 -7.35 1.44 2.49
CA LYS A 48 -8.38 2.34 3.04
C LYS A 48 -7.78 3.61 3.64
N ARG A 49 -6.69 3.48 4.41
CA ARG A 49 -5.98 4.63 4.99
C ARG A 49 -5.34 5.48 3.91
N TYR A 50 -4.70 4.88 2.92
CA TYR A 50 -4.00 5.61 1.86
C TYR A 50 -4.95 6.38 0.95
N ILE A 51 -6.10 5.81 0.58
CA ILE A 51 -7.12 6.51 -0.18
C ILE A 51 -7.64 7.74 0.59
N LYS A 52 -7.79 7.65 1.91
CA LYS A 52 -8.20 8.80 2.74
C LYS A 52 -7.13 9.90 2.85
N GLN A 53 -5.85 9.52 2.88
CA GLN A 53 -4.74 10.46 3.09
C GLN A 53 -4.23 11.08 1.79
N TYR A 54 -4.24 10.32 0.69
CA TYR A 54 -3.59 10.69 -0.57
C TYR A 54 -4.57 10.75 -1.76
N ASN A 55 -5.88 10.54 -1.53
CA ASN A 55 -6.95 10.41 -2.55
C ASN A 55 -6.78 9.25 -3.53
N ASP A 56 -5.63 8.60 -3.59
CA ASP A 56 -5.38 7.41 -4.37
C ASP A 56 -4.37 6.47 -3.70
N VAL A 57 -4.29 5.26 -4.24
CA VAL A 57 -3.37 4.22 -3.80
C VAL A 57 -2.91 3.40 -5.00
N GLU A 58 -1.63 3.08 -5.05
CA GLU A 58 -1.02 2.19 -6.05
C GLU A 58 -0.73 0.83 -5.40
N LEU A 59 -1.42 -0.22 -5.84
CA LEU A 59 -1.21 -1.60 -5.39
C LEU A 59 -0.32 -2.33 -6.39
N SER A 60 0.80 -2.91 -5.94
CA SER A 60 1.68 -3.70 -6.79
C SER A 60 1.94 -5.09 -6.25
N ALA A 61 2.09 -6.08 -7.13
CA ALA A 61 2.48 -7.44 -6.76
C ALA A 61 3.26 -8.14 -7.87
N LEU A 62 4.00 -9.18 -7.47
CA LEU A 62 4.79 -10.02 -8.35
C LEU A 62 4.36 -11.49 -8.25
N GLY A 63 4.25 -12.16 -9.39
CA GLY A 63 4.00 -13.60 -9.49
C GLY A 63 2.79 -14.07 -8.66
N MET A 64 3.04 -14.99 -7.72
CA MET A 64 1.97 -15.61 -6.90
C MET A 64 1.18 -14.63 -6.02
N ALA A 65 1.66 -13.39 -5.81
CA ALA A 65 0.93 -12.38 -5.04
C ALA A 65 -0.09 -11.58 -5.88
N ILE A 66 -0.09 -11.75 -7.21
CA ILE A 66 -1.01 -11.05 -8.11
C ILE A 66 -2.49 -11.29 -7.75
N PRO A 67 -2.95 -12.53 -7.48
CA PRO A 67 -4.35 -12.77 -7.10
C PRO A 67 -4.78 -11.96 -5.88
N SER A 68 -3.90 -11.82 -4.88
CA SER A 68 -4.21 -11.04 -3.68
C SER A 68 -4.48 -9.57 -3.99
N VAL A 69 -3.73 -8.96 -4.91
CA VAL A 69 -3.98 -7.57 -5.34
C VAL A 69 -5.32 -7.43 -6.05
N VAL A 70 -5.66 -8.39 -6.93
CA VAL A 70 -6.94 -8.42 -7.63
C VAL A 70 -8.10 -8.50 -6.62
N THR A 71 -8.02 -9.43 -5.66
CA THR A 71 -9.03 -9.58 -4.61
C THR A 71 -9.16 -8.31 -3.75
N ILE A 72 -8.05 -7.67 -3.36
CA ILE A 72 -8.10 -6.41 -2.59
C ILE A 72 -8.80 -5.32 -3.40
N ALA A 73 -8.44 -5.16 -4.68
CA ALA A 73 -9.06 -4.15 -5.54
C ALA A 73 -10.56 -4.41 -5.74
N GLU A 74 -10.97 -5.67 -5.90
CA GLU A 74 -12.38 -6.06 -5.99
C GLU A 74 -13.14 -5.76 -4.71
N ILE A 75 -12.60 -6.11 -3.54
CA ILE A 75 -13.23 -5.82 -2.24
C ILE A 75 -13.42 -4.31 -2.05
N LEU A 76 -12.42 -3.50 -2.38
CA LEU A 76 -12.49 -2.04 -2.22
C LEU A 76 -13.53 -1.41 -3.16
N LYS A 77 -13.62 -1.89 -4.41
CA LYS A 77 -14.65 -1.44 -5.37
C LYS A 77 -16.05 -1.87 -4.93
N LYS A 78 -16.22 -3.14 -4.55
CA LYS A 78 -17.52 -3.69 -4.13
C LYS A 78 -18.08 -2.97 -2.90
N ASN A 79 -17.22 -2.55 -1.99
CA ASN A 79 -17.61 -1.80 -0.80
C ASN A 79 -17.79 -0.29 -1.05
N GLY A 80 -17.66 0.19 -2.30
CA GLY A 80 -17.78 1.61 -2.63
C GLY A 80 -16.67 2.49 -2.02
N VAL A 81 -15.53 1.91 -1.64
CA VAL A 81 -14.43 2.65 -0.99
C VAL A 81 -13.45 3.22 -2.02
N ALA A 82 -13.42 2.65 -3.23
CA ALA A 82 -12.48 3.05 -4.26
C ALA A 82 -13.04 2.86 -5.67
N THR A 83 -12.62 3.71 -6.60
CA THR A 83 -12.83 3.54 -8.05
C THR A 83 -11.52 3.18 -8.73
N GLN A 84 -11.57 2.37 -9.78
CA GLN A 84 -10.36 1.99 -10.52
C GLN A 84 -9.97 3.09 -11.50
N LYS A 85 -8.73 3.56 -11.40
CA LYS A 85 -8.16 4.55 -12.34
C LYS A 85 -7.32 3.88 -13.43
N LYS A 86 -6.46 2.93 -13.05
CA LYS A 86 -5.53 2.27 -13.99
C LYS A 86 -5.25 0.84 -13.55
N ILE A 87 -5.11 -0.07 -14.52
CA ILE A 87 -4.55 -1.41 -14.34
C ILE A 87 -3.44 -1.58 -15.37
N LEU A 88 -2.26 -1.98 -14.91
CA LEU A 88 -1.12 -2.31 -15.75
C LEU A 88 -0.60 -3.69 -15.36
N THR A 89 -0.27 -4.49 -16.37
CA THR A 89 0.47 -5.73 -16.19
C THR A 89 1.73 -5.66 -17.04
N SER A 90 2.82 -6.18 -16.50
CA SER A 90 4.11 -6.21 -17.19
C SER A 90 4.91 -7.42 -16.74
N THR A 91 6.04 -7.67 -17.40
CA THR A 91 7.04 -8.65 -16.98
C THR A 91 8.28 -7.90 -16.53
N VAL A 92 8.85 -8.31 -15.39
CA VAL A 92 10.12 -7.78 -14.89
C VAL A 92 11.17 -8.89 -14.84
N ASP A 93 12.35 -8.60 -15.36
CA ASP A 93 13.51 -9.49 -15.29
C ASP A 93 14.09 -9.47 -13.87
N MET A 94 14.11 -10.63 -13.19
CA MET A 94 14.78 -10.79 -11.91
C MET A 94 16.01 -11.68 -12.07
N LYS A 95 17.17 -11.19 -11.65
CA LYS A 95 18.39 -11.98 -11.61
C LYS A 95 18.35 -12.88 -10.36
N TRP A 96 18.33 -14.19 -10.56
CA TRP A 96 18.43 -15.14 -9.45
C TRP A 96 19.90 -15.53 -9.26
N GLU A 97 20.51 -15.03 -8.19
CA GLU A 97 21.97 -15.14 -7.96
C GLU A 97 22.45 -16.59 -7.82
N THR A 98 21.59 -17.52 -7.43
CA THR A 98 21.98 -18.91 -7.17
C THR A 98 22.42 -19.68 -8.42
N ASN A 99 21.92 -19.33 -9.61
CA ASN A 99 22.17 -20.10 -10.85
C ASN A 99 22.55 -19.22 -12.06
N GLY A 100 22.77 -17.92 -11.89
CA GLY A 100 23.05 -16.99 -13.01
C GLY A 100 21.90 -16.83 -14.02
N ARG A 101 20.75 -17.46 -13.78
CA ARG A 101 19.59 -17.45 -14.68
C ARG A 101 18.69 -16.25 -14.36
N THR A 102 18.44 -15.42 -15.37
CA THR A 102 17.40 -14.39 -15.31
C THR A 102 16.04 -15.06 -15.41
N VAL A 103 15.14 -14.77 -14.48
CA VAL A 103 13.76 -15.26 -14.47
C VAL A 103 12.83 -14.08 -14.65
N GLN A 104 11.98 -14.13 -15.66
CA GLN A 104 10.91 -13.15 -15.82
C GLN A 104 9.76 -13.45 -14.87
N LYS A 105 9.34 -12.44 -14.09
CA LYS A 105 8.14 -12.51 -13.27
C LYS A 105 7.11 -11.53 -13.77
N ALA A 106 5.85 -11.96 -13.80
CA ALA A 106 4.73 -11.06 -14.00
C ALA A 106 4.64 -10.05 -12.83
N LYS A 107 4.37 -8.80 -13.17
CA LYS A 107 4.09 -7.68 -12.27
C LYS A 107 2.72 -7.12 -12.60
N ILE A 108 1.96 -6.79 -11.57
CA ILE A 108 0.70 -6.05 -11.69
C ILE A 108 0.82 -4.74 -10.91
N GLU A 109 0.21 -3.69 -11.44
CA GLU A 109 0.06 -2.38 -10.81
C GLU A 109 -1.38 -1.89 -11.01
N ILE A 110 -2.08 -1.64 -9.90
CA ILE A 110 -3.46 -1.14 -9.92
C ILE A 110 -3.50 0.19 -9.17
N VAL A 111 -3.98 1.23 -9.83
CA VAL A 111 -4.23 2.54 -9.21
C VAL A 111 -5.72 2.65 -8.90
N LEU A 112 -6.02 2.83 -7.62
CA LEU A 112 -7.38 3.05 -7.12
C LEU A 112 -7.49 4.48 -6.60
N GLY A 113 -8.60 5.15 -6.89
CA GLY A 113 -8.91 6.50 -6.43
C GLY A 113 -10.07 6.53 -5.45
N LYS A 114 -10.18 7.62 -4.69
CA LYS A 114 -11.36 7.95 -3.89
C LYS A 114 -12.58 8.09 -4.82
N PRO A 115 -13.73 7.49 -4.48
CA PRO A 115 -15.00 7.70 -5.18
C PRO A 115 -15.46 9.15 -5.00
N GLU A 116 -16.16 9.69 -6.01
CA GLU A 116 -16.63 11.07 -6.03
C GLU A 116 -17.62 11.37 -4.88
N ASP A 117 -18.33 10.37 -4.36
CA ASP A 117 -19.36 10.53 -3.32
C ASP A 117 -18.87 10.37 -1.87
N SER A 118 -17.57 10.19 -1.63
CA SER A 118 -17.06 9.71 -0.32
C SER A 118 -16.89 10.75 0.78
N ASP A 119 -17.02 12.05 0.49
CA ASP A 119 -16.88 13.09 1.52
C ASP A 119 -18.10 13.23 2.45
N ASN A 120 -19.23 12.61 2.09
CA ASN A 120 -20.48 12.80 2.82
C ASN A 120 -20.70 11.84 4.01
N GLN A 121 -19.82 10.86 4.25
CA GLN A 121 -19.99 9.86 5.33
C GLN A 121 -19.21 10.16 6.62
N ALA A 122 -18.33 11.17 6.64
CA ALA A 122 -17.59 11.54 7.86
C ALA A 122 -18.44 12.35 8.87
N ALA A 123 -19.55 12.94 8.43
CA ALA A 123 -20.42 13.76 9.29
C ALA A 123 -21.48 12.94 10.06
N ALA A 124 -21.81 11.73 9.63
CA ALA A 124 -22.93 10.97 10.20
C ALA A 124 -22.60 10.23 11.51
N THR A 125 -21.31 9.95 11.79
CA THR A 125 -20.91 9.19 13.00
C THR A 125 -20.61 10.06 14.21
N ALA A 126 -20.53 11.39 14.04
CA ALA A 126 -20.29 12.32 15.15
C ALA A 126 -21.58 12.70 15.91
N VAL A 127 -22.76 12.56 15.29
CA VAL A 127 -24.03 13.00 15.90
C VAL A 127 -24.65 11.94 16.80
N ALA A 128 -24.29 10.65 16.65
CA ALA A 128 -24.85 9.58 17.47
C ALA A 128 -24.23 9.46 18.88
N ALA A 129 -23.08 10.09 19.14
CA ALA A 129 -22.42 10.03 20.45
C ALA A 129 -22.82 11.17 21.42
N ALA A 130 -23.51 12.22 20.93
CA ALA A 130 -23.88 13.38 21.75
C ALA A 130 -25.30 13.31 22.34
N ALA A 131 -26.15 12.35 21.92
CA ALA A 131 -27.55 12.29 22.32
C ALA A 131 -27.84 11.38 23.54
N ALA A 132 -26.83 10.78 24.18
CA ALA A 132 -27.02 9.82 25.27
C ALA A 132 -26.69 10.37 26.68
N ALA A 133 -26.59 11.69 26.86
CA ALA A 133 -26.36 12.27 28.17
C ALA A 133 -27.18 13.55 28.39
N THR A 134 -28.42 13.40 28.84
CA THR A 134 -29.08 14.41 29.68
C THR A 134 -30.02 13.71 30.67
N PRO A 135 -30.00 14.07 31.98
CA PRO A 135 -30.61 13.29 33.06
C PRO A 135 -32.12 13.59 33.17
N ALA A 136 -32.92 12.54 33.38
CA ALA A 136 -34.31 12.69 33.80
C ALA A 136 -34.37 12.85 35.33
N GLU A 137 -34.49 14.10 35.80
CA GLU A 137 -35.14 14.43 37.07
C GLU A 137 -36.62 14.71 36.74
N GLU A 138 -37.54 13.89 37.25
CA GLU A 138 -38.97 14.22 37.30
C GLU A 138 -39.44 14.18 38.75
N ASN A 139 -39.70 15.37 39.28
CA ASN A 139 -40.37 15.63 40.55
C ASN A 139 -41.79 15.05 40.49
N ALA A 140 -42.09 14.07 41.35
CA ALA A 140 -43.44 13.78 41.78
C ALA A 140 -43.59 14.29 43.21
N ASP A 141 -44.48 15.27 43.42
CA ASP A 141 -45.59 15.18 44.38
C ASP A 141 -46.07 16.59 44.80
N LYS A 142 -47.25 16.99 44.31
CA LYS A 142 -48.13 17.91 45.05
C LYS A 142 -49.57 17.93 44.51
N LYS A 143 -50.51 17.77 45.47
CA LYS A 143 -51.97 17.91 45.46
C LYS A 143 -52.74 16.72 44.87
N GLU A 144 -53.69 16.11 45.58
CA GLU A 144 -54.73 16.65 46.48
C GLU A 144 -54.83 15.99 47.87
#